data_AF-A0A951HUC1-F1
#
_entry.id   AF-A0A951HUC1-F1
#
_cell.length_a   1.000
_cell.length_b   1.000
_cell.length_c   1.000
_cell.angle_alpha   90.00
_cell.angle_beta   90.00
_cell.angle_gamma   90.00
#
_symmetry.space_group_name_H-M   'P 1'
#
loop_
_entity.id
_entity.type
_entity.pdbx_description
1 polymer ?
#
loop_
_entity_poly.entity_id
_entity_poly.type
_entity_poly.pdbx_seq_one_letter_code
_entity_poly.pdbx_strand_id
1 'polypeptide(L)'
;MRNTMRDVRPFVLPTAPYDKQTAVYVISDKKVYMPDGSSLEAHSGYGEMMDNPRFAHVRMRGVTPPHVYDLKMRESLFHGVEAIRMLPMGGEEAIFGRDGILAHTYMLGPNGQSHGCISFKNYGAFLDAFKAGQINRIAVIAKLD
;
A
#
# COMPACT_ATOMS: atom_id res chain seq x y z
N MET A 1 6.59 -31.59 -30.49
CA MET A 1 6.46 -31.04 -29.12
C MET A 1 7.32 -29.79 -29.02
N ARG A 2 6.74 -28.59 -29.00
CA ARG A 2 7.43 -27.35 -28.64
C ARG A 2 6.51 -26.59 -27.68
N ASN A 3 6.95 -26.54 -26.43
CA ASN A 3 6.26 -25.90 -25.33
C ASN A 3 6.45 -24.38 -25.49
N THR A 4 5.38 -23.65 -25.79
CA THR A 4 5.39 -22.19 -25.84
C THR A 4 5.41 -21.66 -24.41
N MET A 5 6.61 -21.47 -23.85
CA MET A 5 6.78 -20.55 -22.72
C MET A 5 6.25 -19.19 -23.18
N ARG A 6 5.14 -18.77 -22.59
CA ARG A 6 4.63 -17.42 -22.71
C ARG A 6 5.75 -16.49 -22.24
N ASP A 7 6.12 -15.58 -23.12
CA ASP A 7 7.00 -14.44 -22.90
C ASP A 7 6.45 -13.62 -21.72
N VAL A 8 6.87 -13.95 -20.50
CA VAL A 8 6.59 -13.13 -19.32
C VAL A 8 7.55 -11.97 -19.40
N ARG A 9 7.15 -10.91 -20.10
CA ARG A 9 7.87 -9.64 -20.04
C ARG A 9 7.92 -9.23 -18.57
N PRO A 10 9.11 -9.04 -17.96
CA PRO A 10 9.18 -8.51 -16.62
C PRO A 10 8.48 -7.15 -16.66
N PHE A 11 7.45 -6.98 -15.83
CA PHE A 11 6.86 -5.67 -15.60
C PHE A 11 7.93 -4.85 -14.89
N VAL A 12 8.74 -4.16 -15.67
CA VAL A 12 9.66 -3.15 -15.16
C VAL A 12 8.76 -2.02 -14.69
N LEU A 13 8.57 -1.93 -13.37
CA LEU A 13 8.05 -0.71 -12.78
C LEU A 13 8.84 0.44 -13.40
N PRO A 14 8.20 1.49 -13.93
CA PRO A 14 8.93 2.71 -14.31
C PRO A 14 9.81 3.01 -13.11
N THR A 15 11.14 2.98 -13.31
CA THR A 15 12.15 2.92 -12.24
C THR A 15 11.84 4.01 -11.25
N ALA A 16 11.02 3.67 -10.26
CA ALA A 16 10.65 4.61 -9.25
C ALA A 16 11.98 4.85 -8.54
N PRO A 17 12.32 6.10 -8.20
CA PRO A 17 13.64 6.46 -7.65
C PRO A 17 13.90 5.85 -6.26
N TYR A 18 13.08 4.89 -5.85
CA TYR A 18 13.11 4.22 -4.58
C TYR A 18 14.09 3.06 -4.59
N ASP A 19 14.61 2.77 -3.40
CA ASP A 19 15.53 1.67 -3.17
C ASP A 19 14.87 0.30 -3.40
N LYS A 20 15.69 -0.76 -3.33
CA LYS A 20 15.23 -2.15 -3.49
C LYS A 20 14.34 -2.68 -2.35
N GLN A 21 14.04 -1.85 -1.33
CA GLN A 21 13.21 -2.23 -0.18
C GLN A 21 11.91 -1.39 -0.08
N THR A 22 11.57 -0.67 -1.15
CA THR A 22 10.37 0.15 -1.20
C THR A 22 9.31 -0.49 -2.08
N ALA A 23 8.19 -0.88 -1.48
CA ALA A 23 6.98 -1.19 -2.24
C ALA A 23 6.33 0.09 -2.78
N VAL A 24 5.61 0.02 -3.89
CA VAL A 24 4.94 1.18 -4.49
C VAL A 24 3.44 0.94 -4.57
N TYR A 25 2.66 1.65 -3.76
CA TYR A 25 1.20 1.67 -3.86
C TYR A 25 0.75 2.73 -4.87
N VAL A 26 0.11 2.29 -5.94
CA VAL A 26 -0.50 3.15 -6.94
C VAL A 26 -2.01 3.14 -6.73
N ILE A 27 -2.53 4.27 -6.25
CA ILE A 27 -3.93 4.38 -5.83
C ILE A 27 -4.89 4.12 -7.01
N SER A 28 -4.63 4.72 -8.18
CA SER A 28 -5.45 4.53 -9.38
C SER A 28 -5.52 3.09 -9.87
N ASP A 29 -4.43 2.34 -9.70
CA ASP A 29 -4.29 0.96 -10.17
C ASP A 29 -4.83 -0.04 -9.15
N LYS A 30 -5.05 0.44 -7.91
CA LYS A 30 -5.51 -0.38 -6.78
C LYS A 30 -4.53 -1.51 -6.48
N LYS A 31 -3.23 -1.20 -6.64
CA LYS A 31 -2.15 -2.19 -6.58
C LYS A 31 -0.95 -1.66 -5.83
N VAL A 32 -0.37 -2.54 -5.03
CA VAL A 32 0.99 -2.40 -4.50
C VAL A 32 1.91 -3.25 -5.35
N TYR A 33 2.90 -2.60 -5.95
CA TYR A 33 3.97 -3.26 -6.68
C TYR A 33 5.15 -3.51 -5.74
N MET A 34 5.62 -4.75 -5.70
CA MET A 34 6.66 -5.20 -4.80
C MET A 34 8.04 -5.14 -5.47
N PRO A 35 9.14 -5.01 -4.70
CA PRO A 35 10.49 -4.96 -5.28
C PRO A 35 10.91 -6.22 -6.06
N ASP A 36 10.29 -7.37 -5.76
CA ASP A 36 10.53 -8.63 -6.48
C ASP A 36 9.79 -8.72 -7.83
N GLY A 37 9.04 -7.68 -8.21
CA GLY A 37 8.25 -7.60 -9.44
C GLY A 37 6.84 -8.17 -9.32
N SER A 38 6.46 -8.74 -8.16
CA SER A 38 5.07 -9.14 -7.91
C SER A 38 4.18 -7.92 -7.65
N SER A 39 2.85 -8.13 -7.66
CA SER A 39 1.88 -7.08 -7.29
C SER A 39 0.73 -7.65 -6.47
N LEU A 40 0.19 -6.81 -5.59
CA LEU A 40 -0.87 -7.15 -4.65
C LEU A 40 -2.04 -6.17 -4.81
N GLU A 41 -3.27 -6.69 -4.82
CA GLU A 41 -4.49 -5.87 -4.82
C GLU A 41 -4.65 -5.16 -3.46
N ALA A 42 -4.81 -3.84 -3.50
CA ALA A 42 -4.95 -3.00 -2.32
C ALA A 42 -5.83 -1.78 -2.58
N HIS A 43 -6.53 -1.36 -1.53
CA HIS A 43 -7.46 -0.23 -1.58
C HIS A 43 -7.24 0.72 -0.41
N SER A 44 -7.76 1.93 -0.56
CA SER A 44 -7.81 2.90 0.52
C SER A 44 -9.02 3.81 0.40
N GLY A 45 -9.46 4.36 1.53
CA GLY A 45 -10.62 5.26 1.61
C GLY A 45 -11.95 4.52 1.69
N TYR A 46 -13.02 5.31 1.80
CA TYR A 46 -14.36 4.84 2.16
C TYR A 46 -15.45 5.48 1.30
N GLY A 47 -16.43 4.68 0.89
CA GLY A 47 -17.55 5.09 0.06
C GLY A 47 -17.09 5.69 -1.27
N GLU A 48 -17.69 6.81 -1.67
CA GLU A 48 -17.42 7.47 -2.95
C GLU A 48 -16.00 8.06 -3.07
N MET A 49 -15.26 8.15 -1.96
CA MET A 49 -13.88 8.68 -1.92
C MET A 49 -12.82 7.58 -2.05
N MET A 50 -13.23 6.32 -2.06
CA MET A 50 -12.35 5.16 -2.15
C MET A 50 -11.55 5.17 -3.47
N ASP A 51 -10.28 4.79 -3.40
CA ASP A 51 -9.34 4.72 -4.52
C ASP A 51 -9.22 6.03 -5.34
N ASN A 52 -9.53 7.18 -4.73
CA ASN A 52 -9.46 8.48 -5.40
C ASN A 52 -8.47 9.43 -4.69
N PRO A 53 -7.28 9.67 -5.30
CA PRO A 53 -6.22 10.52 -4.72
C PRO A 53 -6.64 11.94 -4.39
N ARG A 54 -7.67 12.49 -5.05
CA ARG A 54 -8.13 13.87 -4.82
C ARG A 54 -8.63 14.08 -3.39
N PHE A 55 -9.07 13.01 -2.73
CA PHE A 55 -9.60 13.05 -1.37
C PHE A 55 -8.56 12.70 -0.30
N ALA A 56 -7.26 12.63 -0.63
CA ALA A 56 -6.19 12.34 0.34
C ALA A 56 -6.21 13.23 1.59
N HIS A 57 -6.66 14.48 1.47
CA HIS A 57 -6.77 15.45 2.57
C HIS A 57 -7.96 15.17 3.51
N VAL A 58 -8.93 14.33 3.11
CA VAL A 58 -10.15 14.07 3.87
C VAL A 58 -9.89 13.02 4.95
N ARG A 59 -9.97 13.42 6.23
CA ARG A 59 -9.84 12.51 7.36
C ARG A 59 -10.94 11.44 7.36
N MET A 60 -10.59 10.22 7.78
CA MET A 60 -11.47 9.06 7.95
C MET A 60 -12.20 8.53 6.69
N ARG A 61 -12.21 9.25 5.57
CA ARG A 61 -12.87 8.81 4.33
C ARG A 61 -11.94 8.83 3.12
N GLY A 62 -10.96 9.72 3.12
CA GLY A 62 -9.96 9.83 2.07
C GLY A 62 -8.95 8.69 2.09
N VAL A 63 -8.42 8.39 0.91
CA VAL A 63 -7.30 7.46 0.70
C VAL A 63 -6.07 7.83 1.51
N THR A 64 -5.15 6.90 1.74
CA THR A 64 -3.81 7.18 2.26
C THR A 64 -3.15 8.27 1.40
N PRO A 65 -2.65 9.36 2.01
CA PRO A 65 -2.04 10.46 1.25
C PRO A 65 -0.83 10.00 0.43
N PRO A 66 -0.68 10.46 -0.82
CA PRO A 66 0.53 10.24 -1.59
C PRO A 66 1.75 10.78 -0.85
N HIS A 67 2.63 9.88 -0.43
CA HIS A 67 3.84 10.19 0.31
C HIS A 67 4.70 8.93 0.46
N VAL A 68 5.90 9.07 1.02
CA VAL A 68 6.75 7.94 1.38
C VAL A 68 6.62 7.66 2.89
N TYR A 69 6.40 6.38 3.22
CA TYR A 69 6.18 5.93 4.59
C TYR A 69 7.17 4.85 4.98
N ASP A 70 7.85 5.03 6.11
CA ASP A 70 8.59 3.94 6.75
C ASP A 70 7.60 2.97 7.41
N LEU A 71 7.90 1.68 7.34
CA LEU A 71 7.06 0.61 7.85
C LEU A 71 7.57 0.14 9.21
N LYS A 72 6.66 0.03 10.18
CA LYS A 72 6.97 -0.51 11.51
C LYS A 72 5.88 -1.47 11.96
N MET A 73 6.25 -2.62 12.51
CA MET A 73 5.27 -3.53 13.10
C MET A 73 4.50 -2.84 14.22
N ARG A 74 3.17 -2.97 14.24
CA ARG A 74 2.36 -2.44 15.34
C ARG A 74 2.61 -3.27 16.60
N GLU A 75 2.60 -2.60 17.75
CA GLU A 75 2.93 -3.19 19.06
C GLU A 75 1.86 -4.18 19.57
N SER A 76 0.64 -4.08 19.04
CA SER A 76 -0.47 -4.98 19.36
C SER A 76 -1.32 -5.26 18.11
N LEU A 77 -2.19 -6.26 18.19
CA LEU A 77 -3.14 -6.58 17.13
C LEU A 77 -4.15 -5.43 16.93
N PHE A 78 -4.51 -5.20 15.68
CA PHE A 78 -5.56 -4.28 15.26
C PHE A 78 -6.78 -5.10 14.84
N HIS A 79 -7.85 -5.06 15.64
CA HIS A 79 -9.04 -5.91 15.46
C HIS A 79 -8.71 -7.41 15.30
N GLY A 80 -7.72 -7.90 16.06
CA GLY A 80 -7.28 -9.30 16.01
C GLY A 80 -6.31 -9.64 14.87
N VAL A 81 -5.94 -8.66 14.03
CA VAL A 81 -5.00 -8.85 12.91
C VAL A 81 -3.70 -8.09 13.17
N GLU A 82 -2.58 -8.71 12.81
CA GLU A 82 -1.29 -8.03 12.75
C GLU A 82 -1.37 -6.87 11.74
N ALA A 83 -1.02 -5.66 12.15
CA ALA A 83 -1.02 -4.50 11.27
C ALA A 83 0.34 -3.84 11.26
N ILE A 84 0.70 -3.22 10.14
CA ILE A 84 1.92 -2.44 10.00
C ILE A 84 1.57 -0.96 10.10
N ARG A 85 2.27 -0.21 10.96
CA ARG A 85 2.21 1.25 11.01
C ARG A 85 2.95 1.83 9.80
N MET A 86 2.33 2.81 9.16
CA MET A 86 2.92 3.59 8.09
C MET A 86 3.29 4.97 8.64
N LEU A 87 4.59 5.24 8.76
CA LEU A 87 5.12 6.46 9.36
C LEU A 87 5.56 7.42 8.25
N PRO A 88 4.88 8.57 8.03
CA PRO A 88 5.23 9.49 6.96
C PRO A 88 6.62 10.09 7.17
N MET A 89 7.47 10.06 6.14
CA MET A 89 8.78 10.70 6.21
C MET A 89 8.62 12.22 6.38
N GLY A 90 9.26 12.81 7.39
CA GLY A 90 9.07 14.25 7.69
C GLY A 90 7.83 14.56 8.54
N GLY A 91 7.12 13.54 9.03
CA GLY A 91 6.03 13.69 10.01
C GLY A 91 4.65 13.92 9.39
N GLU A 92 3.65 14.02 10.26
CA GLU A 92 2.23 14.04 9.88
C GLU A 92 1.81 15.32 9.13
N GLU A 93 2.51 16.44 9.36
CA GLU A 93 2.28 17.69 8.64
C GLU A 93 2.51 17.54 7.12
N ALA A 94 3.38 16.62 6.70
CA ALA A 94 3.58 16.28 5.29
C ALA A 94 2.37 15.58 4.65
N ILE A 95 1.42 15.11 5.47
CA ILE A 95 0.25 14.34 5.05
C ILE A 95 -1.06 14.89 5.63
N PHE A 96 -1.19 16.23 5.68
CA PHE A 96 -2.40 16.94 6.14
C PHE A 96 -2.71 16.72 7.64
N GLY A 97 -1.69 16.47 8.45
CA GLY A 97 -1.82 16.14 9.87
C GLY A 97 -2.52 14.80 10.12
N ARG A 98 -2.59 13.92 9.10
CA ARG A 98 -3.21 12.61 9.23
C ARG A 98 -2.29 11.66 9.98
N ASP A 99 -2.86 10.92 10.90
CA ASP A 99 -2.17 10.03 11.80
C ASP A 99 -2.77 8.61 11.72
N GLY A 100 -2.13 7.68 12.43
CA GLY A 100 -2.69 6.33 12.63
C GLY A 100 -2.89 5.51 11.36
N ILE A 101 -2.19 5.82 10.26
CA ILE A 101 -2.30 5.09 9.00
C ILE A 101 -1.64 3.72 9.14
N LEU A 102 -2.39 2.67 8.76
CA LEU A 102 -1.95 1.28 8.84
C LEU A 102 -2.02 0.59 7.46
N ALA A 103 -1.26 -0.50 7.33
CA ALA A 103 -1.45 -1.53 6.32
C ALA A 103 -2.01 -2.81 6.97
N HIS A 104 -3.14 -3.32 6.48
CA HIS A 104 -3.82 -4.49 7.04
C HIS A 104 -4.71 -5.23 6.03
N THR A 105 -5.31 -6.37 6.40
CA THR A 105 -6.29 -7.09 5.57
C THR A 105 -7.63 -6.35 5.48
N TYR A 106 -8.54 -6.74 4.58
CA TYR A 106 -9.88 -6.15 4.53
C TYR A 106 -10.64 -6.35 5.85
N MET A 107 -11.21 -5.27 6.37
CA MET A 107 -11.99 -5.28 7.63
C MET A 107 -13.37 -4.64 7.48
N LEU A 108 -13.56 -3.71 6.55
CA LEU A 108 -14.84 -3.04 6.28
C LEU A 108 -15.54 -3.65 5.07
N GLY A 109 -15.96 -4.90 5.22
CA GLY A 109 -16.62 -5.67 4.17
C GLY A 109 -15.67 -6.15 3.06
N PRO A 110 -16.23 -6.74 1.99
CA PRO A 110 -15.45 -7.48 1.00
C PRO A 110 -14.69 -6.61 0.00
N ASN A 111 -14.98 -5.30 -0.05
CA ASN A 111 -14.46 -4.39 -1.08
C ASN A 111 -13.16 -3.69 -0.67
N GLY A 112 -12.60 -3.97 0.51
CA GLY A 112 -11.36 -3.32 0.96
C GLY A 112 -11.48 -1.85 1.36
N GLN A 113 -12.67 -1.42 1.76
CA GLN A 113 -12.83 -0.08 2.33
C GLN A 113 -12.01 0.07 3.62
N SER A 114 -11.57 1.29 3.88
CA SER A 114 -10.84 1.64 5.09
C SER A 114 -11.09 3.10 5.46
N HIS A 115 -10.77 3.49 6.68
CA HIS A 115 -10.78 4.90 7.08
C HIS A 115 -9.50 5.65 6.68
N GLY A 116 -8.85 5.21 5.58
CA GLY A 116 -7.62 5.78 5.04
C GLY A 116 -6.35 4.97 5.29
N CYS A 117 -6.49 3.78 5.85
CA CYS A 117 -5.44 2.74 5.83
C CYS A 117 -5.29 2.16 4.42
N ILE A 118 -4.18 1.49 4.14
CA ILE A 118 -4.08 0.63 2.96
C ILE A 118 -4.57 -0.76 3.37
N SER A 119 -5.66 -1.20 2.76
CA SER A 119 -6.21 -2.53 3.01
C SER A 119 -5.87 -3.45 1.84
N PHE A 120 -5.48 -4.69 2.14
CA PHE A 120 -5.00 -5.65 1.14
C PHE A 120 -5.91 -6.88 1.08
N LYS A 121 -6.18 -7.34 -0.14
CA LYS A 121 -6.89 -8.61 -0.34
C LYS A 121 -6.06 -9.80 0.11
N ASN A 122 -4.79 -9.79 -0.29
CA ASN A 122 -3.79 -10.76 0.14
C ASN A 122 -2.76 -10.09 1.05
N TYR A 123 -3.21 -9.71 2.25
CA TYR A 123 -2.35 -9.04 3.22
C TYR A 123 -1.17 -9.92 3.70
N GLY A 124 -1.36 -11.24 3.78
CA GLY A 124 -0.32 -12.18 4.22
C GLY A 124 0.97 -12.02 3.40
N ALA A 125 0.86 -11.96 2.08
CA ALA A 125 2.02 -11.76 1.21
C ALA A 125 2.77 -10.45 1.50
N PHE A 126 2.05 -9.36 1.77
CA PHE A 126 2.66 -8.08 2.13
C PHE A 126 3.35 -8.14 3.51
N LEU A 127 2.67 -8.73 4.49
CA LEU A 127 3.18 -8.89 5.86
C LEU A 127 4.43 -9.78 5.89
N ASP A 128 4.43 -10.89 5.15
CA ASP A 128 5.55 -11.82 5.06
C ASP A 128 6.77 -11.16 4.41
N ALA A 129 6.57 -10.40 3.32
CA ALA A 129 7.65 -9.63 2.69
C ALA A 129 8.26 -8.61 3.65
N PHE A 130 7.44 -7.91 4.43
CA PHE A 130 7.91 -7.00 5.48
C PHE A 130 8.69 -7.73 6.58
N LYS A 131 8.14 -8.82 7.13
CA LYS A 131 8.79 -9.61 8.18
C LYS A 131 10.09 -10.26 7.71
N ALA A 132 10.20 -10.61 6.44
CA ALA A 132 11.41 -11.12 5.80
C ALA A 132 12.45 -10.02 5.51
N GLY A 133 12.15 -8.74 5.78
CA GLY A 133 13.04 -7.61 5.52
C GLY A 133 13.18 -7.24 4.04
N GLN A 134 12.31 -7.78 3.18
CA GLN A 134 12.32 -7.47 1.74
C GLN A 134 11.79 -6.06 1.48
N ILE A 135 10.87 -5.59 2.33
CA ILE A 135 10.39 -4.21 2.32
C ILE A 135 10.48 -3.60 3.72
N ASN A 136 10.84 -2.34 3.79
CA ASN A 136 10.79 -1.53 5.01
C ASN A 136 10.11 -0.17 4.78
N ARG A 137 9.67 0.08 3.55
CA ARG A 137 9.06 1.33 3.12
C ARG A 137 7.97 1.06 2.09
N ILE A 138 6.99 1.95 2.05
CA ILE A 138 6.02 2.03 0.97
C ILE A 138 5.92 3.46 0.46
N ALA A 139 6.06 3.63 -0.85
CA ALA A 139 5.76 4.88 -1.55
C ALA A 139 4.32 4.83 -2.05
N VAL A 140 3.50 5.80 -1.67
CA VAL A 140 2.13 5.94 -2.13
C VAL A 140 2.09 7.04 -3.18
N ILE A 141 1.59 6.72 -4.38
CA ILE A 141 1.46 7.68 -5.48
C ILE A 141 0.07 7.63 -6.08
N ALA A 142 -0.34 8.74 -6.70
CA ALA A 142 -1.68 8.88 -7.27
C ALA A 142 -1.90 7.98 -8.49
N LYS A 143 -0.93 7.95 -9.41
CA LYS A 143 -0.93 7.20 -10.67
C LYS A 143 0.50 7.00 -11.16
N LEU A 144 0.71 6.05 -12.08
CA LEU A 144 1.90 5.99 -12.91
C LEU A 144 1.76 7.01 -14.06
N ASP A 145 2.87 7.59 -14.49
CA ASP A 145 2.94 8.47 -15.67
C ASP A 145 3.33 7.70 -16.93
#